data_AF-A0A4V6P120-F1
#
_entry.id   AF-A0A4V6P120-F1
#
_cell.length_a   1.000
_cell.length_b   1.000
_cell.length_c   1.000
_cell.angle_alpha   90.00
_cell.angle_beta   90.00
_cell.angle_gamma   90.00
#
_symmetry.space_group_name_H-M   'P 1'
#
loop_
_entity.id
_entity.type
_entity.pdbx_description
1 polymer ?
#
loop_
_entity_poly.entity_id
_entity_poly.type
_entity_poly.pdbx_seq_one_letter_code
_entity_poly.pdbx_strand_id
1 'polypeptide(L)'
;MTRPLSNDLRKRVVDAIEAGESCRSVAVRFGVAVSSAVKWSQRYRSSGSVAPGKMGGHRKRVLEPYRAFIAERINQTPHLSLHGLKEELAARGVKVSHDTVWQFLRREGLRFKKNTVRP
;
A
#
# COMPACT_ATOMS: atom_id res chain seq x y z
N MET A 1 -5.58 9.42 6.97
CA MET A 1 -6.25 8.84 5.77
C MET A 1 -7.75 8.85 6.00
N THR A 2 -8.53 9.34 5.05
CA THR A 2 -10.00 9.37 5.15
C THR A 2 -10.56 7.97 4.87
N ARG A 3 -11.34 7.42 5.80
CA ARG A 3 -11.97 6.10 5.65
C ARG A 3 -13.07 6.16 4.58
N PRO A 4 -13.20 5.17 3.68
CA PRO A 4 -14.31 5.11 2.75
C PRO A 4 -15.63 4.92 3.50
N LEU A 5 -16.70 5.52 2.96
CA LEU A 5 -18.07 5.19 3.39
C LEU A 5 -18.34 3.68 3.20
N SER A 6 -19.24 3.15 4.03
CA SER A 6 -19.53 1.72 4.12
C SER A 6 -20.02 1.13 2.79
N ASN A 7 -19.71 -0.14 2.55
CA ASN A 7 -20.18 -0.85 1.36
C ASN A 7 -21.71 -0.96 1.32
N ASP A 8 -22.36 -1.06 2.48
CA ASP A 8 -23.81 -1.06 2.59
C ASP A 8 -24.44 0.22 2.02
N LEU A 9 -23.94 1.39 2.44
CA LEU A 9 -24.43 2.67 1.93
C LEU A 9 -24.20 2.79 0.42
N ARG A 10 -23.03 2.38 -0.05
CA ARG A 10 -22.69 2.40 -1.47
C ARG A 10 -23.60 1.49 -2.28
N LYS A 11 -23.89 0.29 -1.76
CA LYS A 11 -24.80 -0.68 -2.39
C LYS A 11 -26.19 -0.07 -2.53
N ARG A 12 -26.78 0.46 -1.45
CA ARG A 12 -28.10 1.09 -1.49
C ARG A 12 -28.20 2.26 -2.47
N VAL A 13 -27.14 3.08 -2.56
CA VAL A 13 -27.06 4.18 -3.54
C VAL A 13 -27.01 3.64 -4.97
N VAL A 14 -26.19 2.63 -5.23
CA VAL A 14 -26.08 2.02 -6.56
C VAL A 14 -27.38 1.33 -6.96
N ASP A 15 -28.00 0.57 -6.07
CA ASP A 15 -29.27 -0.13 -6.32
C ASP A 15 -30.38 0.87 -6.69
N ALA A 16 -30.46 2.02 -6.00
CA ALA A 16 -31.42 3.08 -6.33
C ALA A 16 -31.17 3.71 -7.71
N ILE A 17 -29.91 3.90 -8.09
CA ILE A 17 -29.54 4.44 -9.41
C ILE A 17 -29.87 3.43 -10.52
N GLU A 18 -29.59 2.14 -10.31
CA GLU A 18 -29.91 1.09 -11.27
C GLU A 18 -31.43 0.85 -11.37
N ALA A 19 -32.20 1.18 -10.34
CA ALA A 19 -33.66 1.23 -10.37
C ALA A 19 -34.23 2.44 -11.17
N GLY A 20 -33.37 3.30 -11.71
CA GLY A 20 -33.74 4.41 -12.59
C GLY A 20 -33.77 5.79 -11.93
N GLU A 21 -33.44 5.91 -10.64
CA GLU A 21 -33.37 7.21 -9.98
C GLU A 21 -32.13 8.02 -10.43
N SER A 22 -32.28 9.33 -10.56
CA SER A 22 -31.14 10.19 -10.90
C SER A 22 -30.10 10.23 -9.77
N CYS A 23 -28.82 10.33 -10.12
CA CYS A 23 -27.72 10.46 -9.14
C CYS A 23 -27.94 11.63 -8.17
N ARG A 24 -28.59 12.71 -8.61
CA ARG A 24 -28.87 13.89 -7.78
C ARG A 24 -29.97 13.59 -6.75
N SER A 25 -31.06 12.93 -7.15
CA SER A 25 -32.12 12.49 -6.24
C SER A 25 -31.58 11.55 -5.16
N VAL A 26 -30.85 10.52 -5.59
CA VAL A 26 -30.27 9.52 -4.69
C VAL A 26 -29.27 10.15 -3.72
N ALA A 27 -28.43 11.06 -4.19
CA ALA A 27 -27.48 11.76 -3.34
C ALA A 27 -28.15 12.54 -2.20
N VAL A 28 -29.24 13.26 -2.50
CA VAL A 28 -30.03 13.97 -1.48
C VAL A 28 -30.67 12.99 -0.50
N ARG A 29 -31.31 11.92 -1.00
CA ARG A 29 -31.99 10.91 -0.17
C ARG A 29 -31.03 10.21 0.81
N PHE A 30 -29.82 9.92 0.38
CA PHE A 30 -28.83 9.20 1.20
C PHE A 30 -27.83 10.13 1.92
N GLY A 31 -27.97 11.46 1.80
CA GLY A 31 -27.09 12.42 2.47
C GLY A 31 -25.63 12.35 2.00
N VAL A 32 -25.39 12.01 0.74
CA VAL A 32 -24.05 11.92 0.15
C VAL A 32 -23.83 13.01 -0.90
N ALA A 33 -22.58 13.38 -1.16
CA ALA A 33 -22.28 14.28 -2.26
C ALA A 33 -22.68 13.65 -3.60
N VAL A 34 -23.26 14.44 -4.51
CA VAL A 34 -23.66 13.99 -5.87
C VAL A 34 -22.48 13.35 -6.61
N SER A 35 -21.27 13.91 -6.47
CA SER A 35 -20.05 13.37 -7.06
C SER A 35 -19.68 11.98 -6.53
N SER A 36 -20.06 11.64 -5.29
CA SER A 36 -19.85 10.30 -4.74
C SER A 36 -20.82 9.29 -5.36
N ALA A 37 -22.10 9.64 -5.47
CA ALA A 37 -23.10 8.80 -6.12
C ALA A 37 -22.72 8.51 -7.58
N VAL A 38 -22.27 9.52 -8.33
CA VAL A 38 -21.77 9.36 -9.70
C VAL A 38 -20.57 8.41 -9.75
N LYS A 39 -19.55 8.60 -8.90
CA LYS A 39 -18.36 7.74 -8.87
C LYS A 39 -18.67 6.30 -8.49
N TRP A 40 -19.61 6.07 -7.57
CA TRP A 40 -20.01 4.71 -7.19
C TRP A 40 -20.76 4.01 -8.32
N SER A 41 -21.67 4.71 -8.99
CA SER A 41 -22.39 4.20 -10.16
C SER A 41 -21.44 3.87 -11.32
N GLN A 42 -20.49 4.76 -11.64
CA GLN A 42 -19.46 4.51 -12.66
C GLN A 42 -18.60 3.28 -12.34
N ARG A 43 -18.17 3.13 -11.07
CA ARG A 43 -17.39 1.96 -10.64
C ARG A 43 -18.20 0.67 -10.74
N TYR A 44 -19.47 0.72 -10.37
CA TYR A 44 -20.35 -0.43 -10.47
C TYR A 44 -20.53 -0.86 -11.93
N ARG A 45 -20.76 0.08 -12.86
CA ARG A 45 -20.84 -0.22 -14.29
C ARG A 45 -19.55 -0.78 -14.88
N SER A 46 -18.39 -0.33 -14.39
CA SER A 46 -17.10 -0.79 -14.92
C SER A 46 -16.60 -2.11 -14.32
N SER A 47 -17.01 -2.46 -13.10
CA SER A 47 -16.43 -3.59 -12.35
C SER A 47 -17.43 -4.51 -11.65
N GLY A 48 -18.73 -4.18 -11.65
CA GLY A 48 -19.77 -4.87 -10.88
C GLY A 48 -19.65 -4.73 -9.36
N SER A 49 -18.69 -3.94 -8.86
CA SER A 49 -18.35 -3.90 -7.43
C SER A 49 -18.53 -2.50 -6.83
N VAL A 50 -19.20 -2.44 -5.68
CA VAL A 50 -19.35 -1.22 -4.86
C VAL A 50 -18.21 -1.00 -3.86
N ALA A 51 -17.33 -2.00 -3.69
CA ALA A 51 -16.22 -1.91 -2.76
C ALA A 51 -15.31 -0.71 -3.11
N PRO A 52 -14.63 -0.06 -2.16
CA PRO A 52 -13.58 0.88 -2.51
C PRO A 52 -12.43 0.17 -3.23
N GLY A 53 -11.72 0.89 -4.10
CA GLY A 53 -10.43 0.44 -4.58
C GLY A 53 -9.41 0.31 -3.44
N LYS A 54 -8.30 -0.37 -3.71
CA LYS A 54 -7.19 -0.50 -2.75
C LYS A 54 -6.80 0.89 -2.25
N MET A 55 -6.81 1.07 -0.93
CA MET A 55 -6.30 2.29 -0.30
C MET A 55 -4.85 2.12 0.09
N GLY A 56 -4.00 3.04 -0.36
CA GLY A 56 -2.57 2.97 -0.11
C GLY A 56 -1.91 1.74 -0.74
N GLY A 57 -0.63 1.52 -0.44
CA GLY A 57 0.10 0.32 -0.87
C GLY A 57 0.28 0.17 -2.40
N HIS A 58 0.14 1.27 -3.16
CA HIS A 58 0.47 1.30 -4.59
C HIS A 58 1.98 1.44 -4.84
N ARG A 59 2.73 1.94 -3.85
CA ARG A 59 4.18 2.08 -3.95
C ARG A 59 4.82 0.69 -4.01
N LYS A 60 5.44 0.39 -5.15
CA LYS A 60 6.21 -0.85 -5.35
C LYS A 60 7.42 -0.87 -4.40
N ARG A 61 7.70 -2.04 -3.84
CA ARG A 61 8.86 -2.28 -2.97
C ARG A 61 10.06 -2.58 -3.85
N VAL A 62 10.94 -1.59 -4.02
CA VAL A 62 12.09 -1.66 -4.95
C VAL A 62 13.07 -2.77 -4.59
N LEU A 63 13.21 -3.07 -3.28
CA LEU A 63 14.14 -4.08 -2.79
C LEU A 63 13.56 -5.50 -2.74
N GLU A 64 12.28 -5.70 -3.06
CA GLU A 64 11.64 -7.03 -3.03
C GLU A 64 12.36 -8.06 -3.92
N PRO A 65 12.73 -7.73 -5.18
CA PRO A 65 13.46 -8.67 -6.04
C PRO A 65 14.86 -9.02 -5.51
N TYR A 66 15.45 -8.16 -4.68
CA TYR A 66 16.80 -8.31 -4.14
C TYR A 66 16.81 -8.98 -2.76
N ARG A 67 15.66 -9.51 -2.30
CA ARG A 67 15.50 -10.06 -0.96
C ARG A 67 16.49 -11.19 -0.65
N ALA A 68 16.63 -12.15 -1.56
CA ALA A 68 17.53 -13.27 -1.38
C ALA A 68 18.99 -12.82 -1.27
N PHE A 69 19.41 -11.91 -2.15
CA PHE A 69 20.74 -11.33 -2.13
C PHE A 69 21.03 -10.59 -0.82
N ILE A 70 20.12 -9.74 -0.35
CA ILE A 70 20.32 -8.98 0.88
C ILE A 70 20.43 -9.92 2.09
N ALA A 71 19.60 -10.97 2.14
CA ALA A 71 19.63 -11.97 3.22
C ALA A 71 20.94 -12.76 3.23
N GLU A 72 21.38 -13.25 2.06
CA GLU A 72 22.66 -13.94 1.93
C GLU A 72 23.83 -13.04 2.34
N ARG A 73 23.83 -11.78 1.90
CA ARG A 73 24.90 -10.84 2.21
C ARG A 73 25.01 -10.55 3.70
N ILE A 74 23.88 -10.41 4.39
CA ILE A 74 23.85 -10.23 5.85
C ILE A 74 24.35 -11.48 6.58
N ASN A 75 24.02 -12.67 6.08
CA ASN A 75 24.54 -13.92 6.66
C ASN A 75 26.06 -14.04 6.48
N GLN A 76 26.59 -13.65 5.32
CA GLN A 76 28.04 -13.64 5.06
C GLN A 76 28.78 -12.57 5.88
N THR A 77 28.17 -11.40 6.07
CA THR A 77 28.79 -10.27 6.76
C THR A 77 27.80 -9.64 7.74
N PRO A 78 27.63 -10.21 8.95
CA PRO A 78 26.62 -9.76 9.92
C PRO A 78 26.82 -8.32 10.44
N HIS A 79 28.04 -7.79 10.33
CA HIS A 79 28.42 -6.44 10.76
C HIS A 79 28.35 -5.40 9.62
N LEU A 80 27.78 -5.77 8.47
CA LEU A 80 27.63 -4.86 7.33
C LEU A 80 26.78 -3.64 7.72
N SER A 81 27.31 -2.46 7.46
CA SER A 81 26.60 -1.22 7.71
C SER A 81 25.48 -0.98 6.68
N LEU A 82 24.46 -0.22 7.05
CA LEU A 82 23.37 0.16 6.13
C LEU A 82 23.88 0.95 4.92
N HIS A 83 24.95 1.73 5.12
CA HIS A 83 25.62 2.47 4.03
C HIS A 83 26.40 1.53 3.11
N GLY A 84 27.10 0.53 3.64
CA GLY A 84 27.78 -0.48 2.84
C GLY A 84 26.79 -1.29 1.99
N LEU A 85 25.67 -1.72 2.58
CA LEU A 85 24.62 -2.41 1.82
C LEU A 85 24.00 -1.51 0.72
N LYS A 86 23.84 -0.21 1.00
CA LYS A 86 23.37 0.75 -0.01
C LYS A 86 24.37 0.89 -1.17
N GLU A 87 25.67 0.92 -0.89
CA GLU A 87 26.71 1.00 -1.92
C GLU A 87 26.76 -0.27 -2.78
N GLU A 88 26.67 -1.45 -2.17
CA GLU A 88 26.58 -2.72 -2.90
C GLU A 88 25.34 -2.81 -3.79
N LEU A 89 24.19 -2.30 -3.31
CA LEU A 89 22.98 -2.19 -4.12
C LEU A 89 23.15 -1.17 -5.26
N ALA A 90 23.82 -0.05 -5.02
CA ALA A 90 24.10 0.95 -6.04
C ALA A 90 25.04 0.41 -7.14
N ALA A 91 26.04 -0.40 -6.78
CA ALA A 91 26.92 -1.08 -7.74
C ALA A 91 26.15 -2.05 -8.65
N ARG A 92 25.00 -2.56 -8.19
CA ARG A 92 24.07 -3.41 -8.96
C ARG A 92 23.01 -2.61 -9.73
N GLY A 93 23.11 -1.28 -9.76
CA GLY A 93 22.16 -0.39 -10.44
C GLY A 93 20.93 0.00 -9.60
N VAL A 94 20.86 -0.40 -8.34
CA VAL A 94 19.72 -0.13 -7.45
C VAL A 94 20.02 1.07 -6.55
N LYS A 95 19.61 2.26 -6.99
CA LYS A 95 19.77 3.49 -6.19
C LYS A 95 18.63 3.62 -5.19
N VAL A 96 18.92 3.40 -3.90
CA VAL A 96 17.96 3.53 -2.80
C VAL A 96 18.49 4.43 -1.68
N SER A 97 17.58 5.03 -0.91
CA SER A 97 17.94 5.76 0.31
C SER A 97 18.30 4.78 1.43
N HIS A 98 19.11 5.24 2.39
CA HIS A 98 19.38 4.50 3.62
C HIS A 98 18.09 4.10 4.36
N ASP A 99 17.10 4.99 4.42
CA ASP A 99 15.79 4.69 5.02
C ASP A 99 15.06 3.54 4.32
N THR A 100 15.15 3.45 2.98
CA THR A 100 14.54 2.35 2.22
C THR A 100 15.16 1.00 2.62
N VAL A 101 16.49 0.96 2.77
CA VAL A 101 17.22 -0.22 3.23
C VAL A 101 16.84 -0.56 4.67
N TRP A 102 16.79 0.42 5.56
CA TRP A 102 16.40 0.22 6.96
C TRP A 102 14.96 -0.30 7.10
N GLN A 103 14.00 0.28 6.39
CA GLN A 103 12.61 -0.17 6.40
C GLN A 103 12.47 -1.60 5.87
N PHE A 104 13.25 -1.95 4.84
CA PHE A 104 13.30 -3.31 4.31
C PHE A 104 13.80 -4.29 5.38
N LEU A 105 14.97 -4.04 5.99
CA LEU A 105 15.54 -4.93 7.01
C LEU A 105 14.65 -5.08 8.24
N ARG A 106 14.04 -3.97 8.69
CA ARG A 106 13.10 -3.98 9.83
C ARG A 106 11.90 -4.88 9.55
N ARG A 107 11.38 -4.87 8.32
CA ARG A 107 10.24 -5.69 7.90
C ARG A 107 10.60 -7.17 7.77
N GLU A 108 11.79 -7.47 7.26
CA GLU A 108 12.29 -8.85 7.11
C GLU A 108 12.75 -9.48 8.44
N GLY A 109 12.72 -8.73 9.54
CA GLY A 109 13.20 -9.22 10.84
C GLY A 109 14.73 -9.34 10.93
N LEU A 110 15.47 -8.85 9.93
CA LEU A 110 16.93 -8.87 9.84
C LEU A 110 17.55 -7.74 10.68
N ARG A 111 17.17 -7.69 11.96
CA ARG A 111 17.66 -6.67 12.90
C ARG A 111 18.97 -7.15 13.49
N PHE A 112 19.98 -6.27 13.49
CA PHE A 112 21.22 -6.53 14.22
C PHE A 112 20.90 -6.70 15.71
N LYS A 113 21.15 -7.90 16.25
CA LYS A 113 20.99 -8.16 17.67
C LYS A 113 22.17 -7.54 18.41
N LYS A 114 21.91 -6.49 19.21
CA LYS A 114 22.90 -5.95 20.14
C LYS A 114 23.03 -6.92 21.32
N ASN A 115 23.95 -7.87 21.23
CA ASN A 115 24.40 -8.58 22.42
C ASN A 115 25.46 -7.69 23.09
N THR A 116 25.25 -7.35 24.36
CA THR A 116 26.34 -6.81 25.18
C THR A 116 27.44 -7.85 25.21
N VAL A 117 28.63 -7.50 24.72
CA VAL A 117 29.85 -8.25 25.04
C VAL A 117 29.94 -8.18 26.56
N ARG A 118 29.71 -9.30 27.25
CA ARG A 118 29.95 -9.35 28.70
C ARG A 118 31.46 -9.23 28.91
N PRO A 119 31.89 -8.45 29.92
CA PRO A 119 33.29 -8.13 30.17
C PRO A 119 34.14 -9.37 30.45
#